data_AF-A0A355DYY1-F1
#
_entry.id   AF-A0A355DYY1-F1
#
_cell.length_a   1.000
_cell.length_b   1.000
_cell.length_c   1.000
_cell.angle_alpha   90.00
_cell.angle_beta   90.00
_cell.angle_gamma   90.00
#
_symmetry.space_group_name_H-M   'P 1'
#
loop_
_entity.id
_entity.type
_entity.pdbx_description
1 polymer ?
#
loop_
_entity_poly.entity_id
_entity_poly.type
_entity_poly.pdbx_seq_one_letter_code
_entity_poly.pdbx_strand_id
1 'polypeptide(L)'
;MFVTLLFLGLALGGVRAPWAWTFAAVLLWAGAARTAPDIRRVPAWPLWGAFLAWTALSGFLCAEPFLAWPAVARTATMLLVLLCAVQLDEGGRKLWLALSCGAGAVLGLAALALPVTRCDGSGLLYPHYNYTAAVLAAGFAAALGAWDSLRERGTRAALGTVMAFTLGVMLWEHSRGALLASGAAALFWMWRHGRRRLLAAVAIAGLALTAVLAAYTDGGLRAALKLDHPAAAVRPLIWKAALEVAADHPLLGEGPGGFGRGFLRHNFPAPPGSWTTRYGLRSTHAHSEFLQTAAETGIPGLLLLLAALGAAWRAALRPRAGADAAGDAGRLAFIALFTQAVVDNVFALPAIGWLHYAALGVAVGAPPDAKESAGASSRAFCFAGLALAATAWWPGWALGSYRGRAFAAPGLGGYQWMSRALALSPRNADLWEDLARLHMRQDPPAPRLALAALAEAEQLSPTEAAYPLIGAEIAAAEGNWQAALALAQQAIGLEPRCLQARLLRAHALHALGDDGEASQELVRLDEFRAMPIPPNLPSDLPLLRFDAGRLKALKESLQSRCQGSTCWNYSTKHFH
;
A
#
# COMPACT_ATOMS: atom_id res chain seq x y z
N MET A 1 -26.43 8.25 13.09
CA MET A 1 -25.96 8.46 11.69
C MET A 1 -24.51 8.03 11.49
N PHE A 2 -23.52 8.61 12.21
CA PHE A 2 -22.10 8.28 12.07
C PHE A 2 -21.80 6.76 12.17
N VAL A 3 -22.24 6.10 13.24
CA VAL A 3 -22.01 4.66 13.46
C VAL A 3 -22.55 3.84 12.28
N THR A 4 -23.77 4.13 11.83
CA THR A 4 -24.39 3.47 10.68
C THR A 4 -23.58 3.64 9.40
N LEU A 5 -23.10 4.86 9.10
CA LEU A 5 -22.30 5.13 7.91
C LEU A 5 -20.96 4.38 7.93
N LEU A 6 -20.32 4.26 9.11
CA LEU A 6 -19.08 3.50 9.27
C LEU A 6 -19.29 2.03 8.87
N PHE A 7 -20.31 1.38 9.43
CA PHE A 7 -20.55 -0.03 9.17
C PHE A 7 -21.16 -0.30 7.79
N LEU A 8 -21.94 0.63 7.23
CA LEU A 8 -22.33 0.58 5.82
C LEU A 8 -21.10 0.66 4.91
N GLY A 9 -20.13 1.50 5.23
CA GLY A 9 -18.87 1.59 4.51
C GLY A 9 -18.07 0.27 4.53
N LEU A 10 -18.05 -0.42 5.67
CA LEU A 10 -17.47 -1.77 5.78
C LEU A 10 -18.23 -2.77 4.89
N ALA A 11 -19.57 -2.77 4.94
CA ALA A 11 -20.39 -3.66 4.11
C ALA A 11 -20.22 -3.42 2.60
N LEU A 12 -19.98 -2.17 2.19
CA LEU A 12 -19.76 -1.76 0.80
C LEU A 12 -18.27 -1.85 0.37
N GLY A 13 -17.58 -2.92 0.80
CA GLY A 13 -16.21 -3.22 0.34
C GLY A 13 -15.13 -2.31 0.92
N GLY A 14 -15.39 -1.66 2.06
CA GLY A 14 -14.41 -0.89 2.82
C GLY A 14 -14.18 0.55 2.33
N VAL A 15 -15.06 1.06 1.46
CA VAL A 15 -14.98 2.43 0.91
C VAL A 15 -13.64 2.71 0.19
N ARG A 16 -13.14 1.70 -0.55
CA ARG A 16 -11.85 1.78 -1.26
C ARG A 16 -11.84 2.75 -2.43
N ALA A 17 -12.97 2.88 -3.11
CA ALA A 17 -13.05 3.63 -4.35
C ALA A 17 -13.01 5.12 -4.02
N PRO A 18 -12.17 5.94 -4.70
CA PRO A 18 -12.04 7.36 -4.38
C PRO A 18 -13.38 8.12 -4.36
N TRP A 19 -14.30 7.81 -5.28
CA TRP A 19 -15.63 8.42 -5.33
C TRP A 19 -16.51 8.01 -4.14
N ALA A 20 -16.47 6.72 -3.77
CA ALA A 20 -17.24 6.20 -2.64
C ALA A 20 -16.72 6.80 -1.33
N TRP A 21 -15.40 6.95 -1.21
CA TRP A 21 -14.75 7.62 -0.10
C TRP A 21 -15.16 9.09 -0.01
N THR A 22 -15.09 9.81 -1.13
CA THR A 22 -15.50 11.21 -1.21
C THR A 22 -16.94 11.38 -0.76
N PHE A 23 -17.85 10.58 -1.29
CA PHE A 23 -19.27 10.62 -0.93
C PHE A 23 -19.50 10.36 0.56
N ALA A 24 -18.92 9.29 1.10
CA ALA A 24 -19.06 8.94 2.51
C ALA A 24 -18.43 10.00 3.44
N ALA A 25 -17.25 10.52 3.10
CA ALA A 25 -16.59 11.59 3.84
C ALA A 25 -17.41 12.89 3.83
N VAL A 26 -17.95 13.30 2.68
CA VAL A 26 -18.85 14.47 2.58
C VAL A 26 -20.08 14.29 3.46
N LEU A 27 -20.71 13.12 3.48
CA LEU A 27 -21.86 12.85 4.37
C LEU A 27 -21.47 12.93 5.86
N LEU A 28 -20.31 12.39 6.24
CA LEU A 28 -19.80 12.47 7.60
C LEU A 28 -19.54 13.92 8.02
N TRP A 29 -18.83 14.69 7.19
CA TRP A 29 -18.51 16.10 7.46
C TRP A 29 -19.75 16.99 7.45
N ALA A 30 -20.69 16.79 6.53
CA ALA A 30 -21.95 17.53 6.49
C ALA A 30 -22.81 17.23 7.72
N GLY A 31 -22.84 15.97 8.17
CA GLY A 31 -23.45 15.58 9.43
C GLY A 31 -22.82 16.28 10.63
N ALA A 32 -21.49 16.26 10.70
CA ALA A 32 -20.75 16.91 11.76
C ALA A 32 -20.89 18.43 11.73
N ALA A 33 -21.00 19.07 10.56
CA ALA A 33 -21.26 20.51 10.46
C ALA A 33 -22.62 20.91 11.05
N ARG A 34 -23.61 20.00 10.99
CA ARG A 34 -24.94 20.20 11.60
C ARG A 34 -24.94 20.02 13.11
N THR A 35 -24.25 19.00 13.61
CA THR A 35 -24.19 18.71 15.06
C THR A 35 -23.09 19.48 15.79
N ALA A 36 -22.11 19.98 15.05
CA ALA A 36 -20.95 20.75 15.49
C ALA A 36 -20.25 20.16 16.74
N PRO A 37 -19.72 18.93 16.66
CA PRO A 37 -19.13 18.23 17.80
C PRO A 37 -17.98 19.04 18.44
N ASP A 38 -17.89 19.02 19.76
CA ASP A 38 -16.90 19.85 20.47
C ASP A 38 -15.52 19.20 20.44
N ILE A 39 -14.59 19.82 19.71
CA ILE A 39 -13.21 19.35 19.56
C ILE A 39 -12.47 19.25 20.90
N ARG A 40 -12.86 20.05 21.89
CA ARG A 40 -12.24 20.06 23.23
C ARG A 40 -12.56 18.81 24.04
N ARG A 41 -13.56 18.02 23.64
CA ARG A 41 -13.89 16.74 24.28
C ARG A 41 -12.91 15.63 23.91
N VAL A 42 -12.15 15.78 22.83
CA VAL A 42 -11.12 14.81 22.46
C VAL A 42 -9.90 15.02 23.36
N PRO A 43 -9.45 14.00 24.11
CA PRO A 43 -8.27 14.10 24.95
C PRO A 43 -7.05 14.51 24.14
N ALA A 44 -6.30 15.48 24.68
CA ALA A 44 -5.11 16.04 24.06
C ALA A 44 -5.34 16.49 22.61
N TRP A 45 -6.50 17.12 22.33
CA TRP A 45 -6.80 17.74 21.04
C TRP A 45 -5.65 18.56 20.44
N PRO A 46 -4.85 19.35 21.21
CA PRO A 46 -3.70 20.04 20.64
C PRO A 46 -2.69 19.13 19.92
N LEU A 47 -2.49 17.89 20.37
CA LEU A 47 -1.61 16.92 19.68
C LEU A 47 -2.25 16.40 18.39
N TRP A 48 -3.55 16.15 18.38
CA TRP A 48 -4.29 15.75 17.18
C TRP A 48 -4.31 16.88 16.14
N GLY A 49 -4.54 18.11 16.59
CA GLY A 49 -4.47 19.31 15.76
C GLY A 49 -3.06 19.54 15.20
N ALA A 50 -2.02 19.37 16.03
CA ALA A 50 -0.64 19.46 15.60
C ALA A 50 -0.26 18.38 14.58
N PHE A 51 -0.70 17.13 14.79
CA PHE A 51 -0.50 16.06 13.82
C PHE A 51 -1.19 16.35 12.47
N LEU A 52 -2.44 16.82 12.50
CA LEU A 52 -3.16 17.18 11.27
C LEU A 52 -2.50 18.37 10.56
N ALA A 53 -2.11 19.40 11.32
CA ALA A 53 -1.42 20.57 10.80
C ALA A 53 -0.06 20.20 10.20
N TRP A 54 0.71 19.32 10.85
CA TRP A 54 1.97 18.83 10.33
C TRP A 54 1.78 18.00 9.06
N THR A 55 0.81 17.09 9.05
CA THR A 55 0.45 16.32 7.84
C THR A 55 0.07 17.25 6.68
N ALA A 56 -0.70 18.30 6.94
CA ALA A 56 -1.05 19.30 5.93
C ALA A 56 0.15 20.14 5.47
N LEU A 57 1.04 20.54 6.39
CA LEU A 57 2.26 21.29 6.09
C LEU A 57 3.24 20.47 5.26
N SER A 58 3.47 19.22 5.65
CA SER A 58 4.26 18.24 4.90
C SER A 58 3.69 18.06 3.49
N GLY A 59 2.37 17.89 3.36
CA GLY A 59 1.72 17.81 2.05
C GLY A 59 1.82 19.09 1.23
N PHE A 60 1.74 20.27 1.86
CA PHE A 60 1.86 21.55 1.13
C PHE A 60 3.29 21.82 0.64
N LEU A 61 4.30 21.40 1.41
CA LEU A 61 5.70 21.64 1.11
C LEU A 61 6.37 20.52 0.29
N CYS A 62 5.68 19.40 0.03
CA CYS A 62 6.22 18.33 -0.79
C CYS A 62 6.26 18.73 -2.28
N ALA A 63 6.93 17.90 -3.10
CA ALA A 63 7.05 18.16 -4.53
C ALA A 63 5.73 18.05 -5.32
N GLU A 64 4.69 17.44 -4.73
CA GLU A 64 3.41 17.18 -5.40
C GLU A 64 2.21 17.53 -4.49
N PRO A 65 2.01 18.81 -4.13
CA PRO A 65 1.09 19.17 -3.05
C PRO A 65 -0.37 18.84 -3.34
N PHE A 66 -0.78 18.92 -4.62
CA PHE A 66 -2.14 18.53 -5.02
C PHE A 66 -2.38 17.03 -4.85
N LEU A 67 -1.36 16.18 -5.00
CA LEU A 67 -1.51 14.74 -4.84
C LEU A 67 -1.45 14.30 -3.37
N ALA A 68 -0.94 15.14 -2.46
CA ALA A 68 -1.06 14.93 -1.02
C ALA A 68 -2.46 15.24 -0.47
N TRP A 69 -3.22 16.08 -1.18
CA TRP A 69 -4.55 16.54 -0.78
C TRP A 69 -5.53 15.43 -0.35
N PRO A 70 -5.69 14.31 -1.10
CA PRO A 70 -6.62 13.25 -0.72
C PRO A 70 -6.20 12.51 0.55
N ALA A 71 -4.89 12.37 0.79
CA ALA A 71 -4.36 11.74 1.98
C ALA A 71 -4.57 12.62 3.23
N VAL A 72 -4.35 13.94 3.12
CA VAL A 72 -4.70 14.90 4.19
C VAL A 72 -6.20 14.83 4.51
N ALA A 73 -7.05 14.75 3.48
CA ALA A 73 -8.50 14.61 3.63
C ALA A 73 -8.91 13.31 4.35
N ARG A 74 -8.22 12.19 4.06
CA ARG A 74 -8.39 10.91 4.77
C ARG A 74 -8.03 11.03 6.24
N THR A 75 -6.87 11.60 6.56
CA THR A 75 -6.43 11.82 7.95
C THR A 75 -7.41 12.71 8.70
N ALA A 76 -7.83 13.83 8.13
CA ALA A 76 -8.84 14.71 8.73
C ALA A 76 -10.14 13.95 9.03
N THR A 77 -10.60 13.11 8.10
CA THR A 77 -11.83 12.32 8.27
C THR A 77 -11.69 11.27 9.38
N MET A 78 -10.53 10.64 9.55
CA MET A 78 -10.26 9.76 10.69
C MET A 78 -10.32 10.51 12.03
N LEU A 79 -9.83 11.75 12.08
CA LEU A 79 -9.95 12.57 13.29
C LEU A 79 -11.40 13.01 13.56
N LEU A 80 -12.19 13.26 12.51
CA LEU A 80 -13.63 13.48 12.68
C LEU A 80 -14.32 12.25 13.27
N VAL A 81 -13.98 11.05 12.79
CA VAL A 81 -14.51 9.78 13.31
C VAL A 81 -14.20 9.64 14.80
N LEU A 82 -12.95 9.91 15.22
CA LEU A 82 -12.56 9.93 16.63
C LEU A 82 -13.41 10.94 17.42
N LEU A 83 -13.53 12.17 16.92
CA LEU A 83 -14.28 13.26 17.52
C LEU A 83 -15.76 12.89 17.76
N CYS A 84 -16.41 12.29 16.76
CA CYS A 84 -17.78 11.81 16.85
C CYS A 84 -17.89 10.63 17.82
N ALA A 85 -16.96 9.68 17.78
CA ALA A 85 -17.00 8.47 18.59
C ALA A 85 -16.82 8.75 20.09
N VAL A 86 -15.98 9.73 20.45
CA VAL A 86 -15.84 10.20 21.85
C VAL A 86 -17.16 10.73 22.41
N GLN A 87 -18.00 11.31 21.56
CA GLN A 87 -19.23 11.99 21.95
C GLN A 87 -20.50 11.15 21.76
N LEU A 88 -20.35 9.84 21.49
CA LEU A 88 -21.51 8.95 21.40
C LEU A 88 -22.22 8.85 22.75
N ASP A 89 -23.53 8.97 22.70
CA ASP A 89 -24.43 8.63 23.79
C ASP A 89 -24.44 7.12 24.07
N GLU A 90 -25.09 6.70 25.16
CA GLU A 90 -25.13 5.29 25.55
C GLU A 90 -25.75 4.41 24.44
N GLY A 91 -26.79 4.90 23.77
CA GLY A 91 -27.42 4.21 22.63
C GLY A 91 -26.46 4.02 21.46
N GLY A 92 -25.74 5.07 21.05
CA GLY A 92 -24.72 5.01 20.00
C GLY A 92 -23.56 4.10 20.34
N ARG A 93 -23.11 4.08 21.61
CA ARG A 93 -22.04 3.17 22.09
C ARG A 93 -22.49 1.71 22.07
N LYS A 94 -23.72 1.41 22.49
CA LYS A 94 -24.32 0.06 22.39
C LYS A 94 -24.47 -0.39 20.94
N LEU A 95 -24.93 0.51 20.06
CA LEU A 95 -25.05 0.23 18.63
C LEU A 95 -23.67 -0.07 18.00
N TRP A 96 -22.64 0.71 18.34
CA TRP A 96 -21.28 0.47 17.85
C TRP A 96 -20.76 -0.90 18.30
N LEU A 97 -20.96 -1.28 19.56
CA LEU A 97 -20.59 -2.60 20.07
C LEU A 97 -21.29 -3.73 19.29
N ALA A 98 -22.61 -3.64 19.16
CA ALA A 98 -23.39 -4.65 18.44
C ALA A 98 -22.93 -4.82 16.99
N LEU A 99 -22.69 -3.70 16.29
CA LEU A 99 -22.24 -3.72 14.91
C LEU A 99 -20.79 -4.17 14.76
N SER A 100 -19.89 -3.89 15.71
CA SER A 100 -18.52 -4.43 15.71
C SER A 100 -18.52 -5.95 15.79
N CYS A 101 -19.29 -6.53 16.71
CA CYS A 101 -19.45 -7.98 16.84
C CYS A 101 -20.13 -8.58 15.59
N GLY A 102 -21.20 -7.93 15.11
CA GLY A 102 -21.96 -8.37 13.95
C GLY A 102 -21.16 -8.32 12.65
N ALA A 103 -20.37 -7.26 12.43
CA ALA A 103 -19.51 -7.12 11.25
C ALA A 103 -18.47 -8.24 11.18
N GLY A 104 -17.85 -8.60 12.32
CA GLY A 104 -16.94 -9.75 12.39
C GLY A 104 -17.64 -11.05 11.99
N ALA A 105 -18.83 -11.33 12.54
CA ALA A 105 -19.58 -12.53 12.18
C ALA A 105 -19.98 -12.57 10.68
N VAL A 106 -20.53 -11.46 10.15
CA VAL A 106 -20.98 -11.37 8.76
C VAL A 106 -19.81 -11.50 7.78
N LEU A 107 -18.70 -10.80 8.03
CA LEU A 107 -17.53 -10.88 7.16
C LEU A 107 -16.85 -12.25 7.22
N GLY A 108 -16.87 -12.91 8.39
CA GLY A 108 -16.36 -14.27 8.53
C GLY A 108 -17.21 -15.28 7.76
N LEU A 109 -18.54 -15.16 7.82
CA LEU A 109 -19.45 -15.98 7.00
C LEU A 109 -19.22 -15.73 5.50
N ALA A 110 -19.06 -14.47 5.11
CA ALA A 110 -18.77 -14.13 3.72
C ALA A 110 -17.43 -14.70 3.24
N ALA A 111 -16.40 -14.72 4.09
CA ALA A 111 -15.10 -15.31 3.76
C ALA A 111 -15.17 -16.83 3.54
N LEU A 112 -16.05 -17.53 4.28
CA LEU A 112 -16.29 -18.96 4.08
C LEU A 112 -17.16 -19.24 2.84
N ALA A 113 -18.07 -18.33 2.49
CA ALA A 113 -19.07 -18.54 1.45
C ALA A 113 -18.66 -18.05 0.05
N LEU A 114 -17.73 -17.11 -0.06
CA LEU A 114 -17.35 -16.49 -1.33
C LEU A 114 -16.05 -17.08 -1.87
N PRO A 115 -16.11 -17.93 -2.92
CA PRO A 115 -14.90 -18.42 -3.58
C PRO A 115 -14.36 -17.29 -4.47
N VAL A 116 -13.31 -16.60 -4.02
CA VAL A 116 -12.62 -15.64 -4.88
C VAL A 116 -11.37 -16.26 -5.46
N THR A 117 -11.32 -16.32 -6.79
CA THR A 117 -10.50 -17.18 -7.64
C THR A 117 -8.99 -16.92 -7.62
N ARG A 118 -8.43 -16.33 -6.55
CA ARG A 118 -6.98 -16.12 -6.38
C ARG A 118 -6.47 -16.31 -4.95
N CYS A 119 -7.34 -16.41 -3.95
CA CYS A 119 -6.95 -16.63 -2.55
C CYS A 119 -8.06 -17.45 -1.87
N ASP A 120 -7.71 -18.63 -1.35
CA ASP A 120 -8.61 -19.42 -0.52
C ASP A 120 -8.82 -18.67 0.81
N GLY A 121 -9.94 -17.96 0.92
CA GLY A 121 -10.35 -17.20 2.11
C GLY A 121 -10.34 -15.68 1.93
N SER A 122 -11.27 -15.13 1.15
CA SER A 122 -11.51 -13.68 1.12
C SER A 122 -13.00 -13.36 1.22
N GLY A 123 -13.36 -12.51 2.17
CA GLY A 123 -14.73 -12.00 2.34
C GLY A 123 -15.06 -10.79 1.45
N LEU A 124 -16.12 -10.06 1.79
CA LEU A 124 -16.56 -8.84 1.08
C LEU A 124 -15.45 -7.76 0.96
N LEU A 125 -14.42 -7.84 1.81
CA LEU A 125 -13.23 -6.98 1.79
C LEU A 125 -12.08 -7.56 0.94
N TYR A 126 -12.38 -8.06 -0.27
CA TYR A 126 -11.42 -8.48 -1.31
C TYR A 126 -10.43 -7.36 -1.69
N PRO A 127 -9.27 -7.55 -2.36
CA PRO A 127 -8.52 -8.78 -2.59
C PRO A 127 -7.68 -9.27 -1.41
N HIS A 128 -7.50 -8.46 -0.38
CA HIS A 128 -6.59 -8.82 0.70
C HIS A 128 -7.37 -9.35 1.91
N TYR A 129 -7.31 -10.66 2.14
CA TYR A 129 -7.95 -11.32 3.28
C TYR A 129 -7.58 -10.71 4.64
N ASN A 130 -6.38 -10.13 4.76
CA ASN A 130 -5.96 -9.40 5.97
C ASN A 130 -6.89 -8.25 6.37
N TYR A 131 -7.63 -7.66 5.41
CA TYR A 131 -8.64 -6.65 5.72
C TYR A 131 -9.86 -7.27 6.43
N THR A 132 -10.36 -8.40 5.92
CA THR A 132 -11.41 -9.17 6.61
C THR A 132 -10.92 -9.61 7.98
N ALA A 133 -9.74 -10.22 8.05
CA ALA A 133 -9.16 -10.71 9.29
C ALA A 133 -8.97 -9.61 10.35
N ALA A 134 -8.63 -8.37 9.95
CA ALA A 134 -8.54 -7.23 10.85
C ALA A 134 -9.90 -6.89 11.50
N VAL A 135 -11.00 -6.98 10.74
CA VAL A 135 -12.36 -6.77 11.28
C VAL A 135 -12.80 -7.95 12.15
N LEU A 136 -12.43 -9.18 11.80
CA LEU A 136 -12.63 -10.36 12.65
C LEU A 136 -11.94 -10.19 14.01
N ALA A 137 -10.67 -9.76 14.01
CA ALA A 137 -9.90 -9.50 15.23
C ALA A 137 -10.53 -8.38 16.07
N ALA A 138 -11.03 -7.31 15.43
CA ALA A 138 -11.75 -6.24 16.12
C ALA A 138 -13.07 -6.74 16.74
N GLY A 139 -13.84 -7.56 16.02
CA GLY A 139 -15.08 -8.16 16.52
C GLY A 139 -14.84 -9.14 17.68
N PHE A 140 -13.83 -10.00 17.56
CA PHE A 140 -13.37 -10.88 18.65
C PHE A 140 -13.01 -10.06 19.90
N ALA A 141 -12.18 -9.03 19.73
CA ALA A 141 -11.71 -8.20 20.83
C ALA A 141 -12.84 -7.39 21.47
N ALA A 142 -13.77 -6.86 20.67
CA ALA A 142 -14.97 -6.18 21.17
C ALA A 142 -15.84 -7.11 22.01
N ALA A 143 -16.06 -8.34 21.54
CA ALA A 143 -16.85 -9.35 22.26
C ALA A 143 -16.17 -9.75 23.58
N LEU A 144 -14.85 -9.93 23.58
CA LEU A 144 -14.07 -10.22 24.79
C LEU A 144 -14.16 -9.07 25.80
N GLY A 145 -14.10 -7.81 25.34
CA GLY A 145 -14.16 -6.64 26.21
C GLY A 145 -15.54 -6.48 26.86
N ALA A 146 -16.61 -6.79 26.13
CA ALA A 146 -17.97 -6.74 26.65
C ALA A 146 -18.32 -7.91 27.59
N TRP A 147 -17.54 -9.00 27.57
CA TRP A 147 -17.86 -10.27 28.24
C TRP A 147 -18.12 -10.15 29.75
N ASP A 148 -17.30 -9.38 30.47
CA ASP A 148 -17.40 -9.26 31.93
C ASP A 148 -18.47 -8.25 32.38
N SER A 149 -18.74 -7.26 31.52
CA SER A 149 -19.73 -6.21 31.77
C SER A 149 -21.16 -6.70 31.48
N LEU A 150 -21.35 -7.57 30.49
CA LEU A 150 -22.67 -8.11 30.12
C LEU A 150 -22.87 -9.50 30.75
N ARG A 151 -23.68 -9.58 31.82
CA ARG A 151 -23.81 -10.79 32.65
C ARG A 151 -24.94 -11.74 32.26
N GLU A 152 -25.86 -11.30 31.40
CA GLU A 152 -26.97 -12.13 30.94
C GLU A 152 -26.47 -13.38 30.21
N ARG A 153 -27.01 -14.56 30.57
CA ARG A 153 -26.52 -15.85 30.03
C ARG A 153 -26.61 -15.92 28.52
N GLY A 154 -27.73 -15.48 27.94
CA GLY A 154 -27.94 -15.47 26.48
C GLY A 154 -26.94 -14.57 25.75
N THR A 155 -26.73 -13.36 26.28
CA THR A 155 -25.76 -12.40 25.74
C THR A 155 -24.33 -12.93 25.82
N ARG A 156 -23.94 -13.55 26.95
CA ARG A 156 -22.62 -14.19 27.07
C ARG A 156 -22.47 -15.36 26.10
N ALA A 157 -23.48 -16.21 25.94
CA ALA A 157 -23.44 -17.28 24.96
C ALA A 157 -23.23 -16.73 23.54
N ALA A 158 -23.95 -15.67 23.16
CA ALA A 158 -23.79 -15.01 21.86
C ALA A 158 -22.38 -14.42 21.65
N LEU A 159 -21.84 -13.69 22.64
CA LEU A 159 -20.46 -13.18 22.59
C LEU A 159 -19.44 -14.32 22.46
N GLY A 160 -19.68 -15.43 23.14
CA GLY A 160 -18.83 -16.63 23.13
C GLY A 160 -18.78 -17.26 21.76
N THR A 161 -19.96 -17.40 21.14
CA THR A 161 -20.10 -17.88 19.75
C THR A 161 -19.39 -16.95 18.77
N VAL A 162 -19.55 -15.62 18.90
CA VAL A 162 -18.85 -14.66 18.03
C VAL A 162 -17.33 -14.80 18.18
N MET A 163 -16.82 -14.89 19.41
CA MET A 163 -15.38 -15.07 19.66
C MET A 163 -14.86 -16.38 19.05
N ALA A 164 -15.54 -17.51 19.31
CA ALA A 164 -15.13 -18.81 18.79
C ALA A 164 -15.18 -18.85 17.26
N PHE A 165 -16.25 -18.30 16.67
CA PHE A 165 -16.43 -18.25 15.22
C PHE A 165 -15.36 -17.40 14.54
N THR A 166 -15.19 -16.14 14.97
CA THR A 166 -14.19 -15.24 14.40
C THR A 166 -12.77 -15.78 14.54
N LEU A 167 -12.43 -16.38 15.69
CA LEU A 167 -11.15 -17.06 15.89
C LEU A 167 -10.97 -18.25 14.95
N GLY A 168 -12.01 -19.08 14.79
CA GLY A 168 -11.99 -20.22 13.86
C GLY A 168 -11.74 -19.79 12.41
N VAL A 169 -12.40 -18.73 11.96
CA VAL A 169 -12.19 -18.18 10.60
C VAL A 169 -10.78 -17.60 10.45
N MET A 170 -10.27 -16.84 11.43
CA MET A 170 -8.89 -16.32 11.36
C MET A 170 -7.83 -17.42 11.31
N LEU A 171 -8.05 -18.54 12.02
CA LEU A 171 -7.19 -19.72 11.95
C LEU A 171 -7.25 -20.40 10.58
N TRP A 172 -8.46 -20.52 10.02
CA TRP A 172 -8.69 -21.08 8.68
C TRP A 172 -8.07 -20.21 7.57
N GLU A 173 -8.19 -18.88 7.64
CA GLU A 173 -7.54 -17.94 6.72
C GLU A 173 -6.02 -17.86 6.91
N HIS A 174 -5.50 -18.46 7.98
CA HIS A 174 -4.10 -18.40 8.39
C HIS A 174 -3.54 -16.95 8.47
N SER A 175 -4.35 -15.98 8.90
CA SER A 175 -3.94 -14.58 9.05
C SER A 175 -3.20 -14.35 10.37
N ARG A 176 -1.87 -14.45 10.32
CA ARG A 176 -0.99 -14.31 11.49
C ARG A 176 -1.07 -12.93 12.15
N GLY A 177 -1.25 -11.88 11.34
CA GLY A 177 -1.47 -10.53 11.87
C GLY A 177 -2.71 -10.50 12.75
N ALA A 178 -3.83 -11.03 12.26
CA ALA A 178 -5.09 -10.98 12.99
C ALA A 178 -5.08 -11.85 14.25
N LEU A 179 -4.35 -12.99 14.22
CA LEU A 179 -4.09 -13.81 15.40
C LEU A 179 -3.22 -13.07 16.43
N LEU A 180 -2.15 -12.39 15.98
CA LEU A 180 -1.32 -11.55 16.84
C LEU A 180 -2.14 -10.41 17.47
N ALA A 181 -2.99 -9.75 16.69
CA ALA A 181 -3.89 -8.69 17.13
C ALA A 181 -4.89 -9.17 18.18
N SER A 182 -5.55 -10.31 17.94
CA SER A 182 -6.49 -10.93 18.88
C SER A 182 -5.79 -11.39 20.16
N GLY A 183 -4.58 -11.96 20.03
CA GLY A 183 -3.72 -12.32 21.14
C GLY A 183 -3.34 -11.12 22.00
N ALA A 184 -2.91 -10.01 21.39
CA ALA A 184 -2.56 -8.79 22.10
C ALA A 184 -3.76 -8.23 22.91
N ALA A 185 -4.95 -8.23 22.32
CA ALA A 185 -6.18 -7.85 23.02
C ALA A 185 -6.49 -8.78 24.20
N ALA A 186 -6.35 -10.10 24.02
CA ALA A 186 -6.56 -11.09 25.08
C ALA A 186 -5.54 -10.96 26.23
N LEU A 187 -4.25 -10.80 25.91
CA LEU A 187 -3.18 -10.60 26.90
C LEU A 187 -3.42 -9.32 27.71
N PHE A 188 -3.81 -8.23 27.05
CA PHE A 188 -4.16 -6.99 27.75
C PHE A 188 -5.39 -7.17 28.66
N TRP A 189 -6.42 -7.87 28.20
CA TRP A 189 -7.58 -8.20 29.01
C TRP A 189 -7.19 -9.00 30.27
N MET A 190 -6.35 -10.04 30.12
CA MET A 190 -5.86 -10.85 31.24
C MET A 190 -5.07 -10.01 32.26
N TRP A 191 -4.19 -9.12 31.77
CA TRP A 191 -3.41 -8.21 32.60
C TRP A 191 -4.32 -7.28 33.41
N ARG A 192 -5.31 -6.65 32.76
CA ARG A 192 -6.26 -5.73 33.40
C ARG A 192 -7.13 -6.40 34.47
N HIS A 193 -7.43 -7.69 34.29
CA HIS A 193 -8.21 -8.49 35.23
C HIS A 193 -7.37 -9.25 36.27
N GLY A 194 -6.08 -8.94 36.39
CA GLY A 194 -5.20 -9.54 37.40
C GLY A 194 -4.89 -11.03 37.18
N ARG A 195 -5.16 -11.58 36.00
CA ARG A 195 -4.94 -13.01 35.66
C ARG A 195 -3.47 -13.34 35.36
N ARG A 196 -2.56 -12.91 36.24
CA ARG A 196 -1.09 -12.98 36.04
C ARG A 196 -0.56 -14.39 35.80
N ARG A 197 -1.13 -15.40 36.47
CA ARG A 197 -0.73 -16.82 36.29
C ARG A 197 -1.09 -17.33 34.90
N LEU A 198 -2.30 -17.04 34.42
CA LEU A 198 -2.74 -17.44 33.08
C LEU A 198 -1.96 -16.68 32.01
N LEU A 199 -1.67 -15.39 32.23
CA LEU A 199 -0.82 -14.59 31.34
C LEU A 199 0.58 -15.22 31.20
N ALA A 200 1.22 -15.57 32.32
CA ALA A 200 2.51 -16.25 32.31
C ALA A 200 2.44 -17.62 31.62
N ALA A 201 1.39 -18.40 31.88
CA ALA A 201 1.19 -19.71 31.23
C ALA A 201 1.04 -19.58 29.71
N VAL A 202 0.24 -18.63 29.22
CA VAL A 202 0.08 -18.37 27.78
C VAL A 202 1.38 -17.88 27.15
N ALA A 203 2.13 -16.99 27.83
CA ALA A 203 3.43 -16.52 27.35
C ALA A 203 4.45 -17.66 27.25
N ILE A 204 4.52 -18.52 28.27
CA ILE A 204 5.39 -19.71 28.28
C ILE A 204 4.99 -20.69 27.18
N ALA A 205 3.69 -20.97 27.04
CA ALA A 205 3.18 -21.87 25.99
C ALA A 205 3.49 -21.34 24.59
N GLY A 206 3.34 -20.03 24.36
CA GLY A 206 3.69 -19.38 23.09
C GLY A 206 5.19 -19.45 22.79
N LEU A 207 6.05 -19.24 23.80
CA LEU A 207 7.50 -19.36 23.65
C LEU A 207 7.92 -20.81 23.38
N ALA A 208 7.34 -21.76 24.11
CA ALA A 208 7.58 -23.19 23.93
C ALA A 208 7.14 -23.67 22.54
N LEU A 209 5.94 -23.25 22.09
CA LEU A 209 5.47 -23.55 20.74
C LEU A 209 6.40 -22.98 19.68
N THR A 210 6.88 -21.74 19.86
CA THR A 210 7.85 -21.12 18.93
C THR A 210 9.16 -21.90 18.89
N ALA A 211 9.68 -22.32 20.05
CA ALA A 211 10.89 -23.13 20.14
C ALA A 211 10.73 -24.52 19.49
N VAL A 212 9.58 -25.18 19.72
CA VAL A 212 9.25 -26.46 19.08
C VAL A 212 9.14 -26.31 17.57
N LEU A 213 8.41 -25.30 17.08
CA LEU A 213 8.30 -25.05 15.64
C LEU A 213 9.67 -24.75 15.01
N ALA A 214 10.53 -24.01 15.70
CA ALA A 214 11.89 -23.72 15.24
C ALA A 214 12.78 -24.98 15.19
N ALA A 215 12.56 -25.95 16.09
CA ALA A 215 13.35 -27.18 16.18
C ALA A 215 12.87 -28.32 15.27
N TYR A 216 11.57 -28.35 14.91
CA TYR A 216 10.93 -29.52 14.27
C TYR A 216 10.37 -29.28 12.85
N THR A 217 10.53 -28.09 12.27
CA THR A 217 10.13 -27.85 10.87
C THR A 217 11.37 -27.78 9.97
N ASP A 218 11.34 -28.42 8.81
CA ASP A 218 12.34 -28.20 7.76
C ASP A 218 12.19 -26.74 7.29
N GLY A 219 13.19 -25.91 7.57
CA GLY A 219 13.13 -24.44 7.44
C GLY A 219 12.95 -23.67 8.76
N GLY A 220 12.68 -24.37 9.86
CA GLY A 220 12.64 -23.87 11.24
C GLY A 220 11.72 -22.66 11.43
N LEU A 221 12.21 -21.65 12.15
CA LEU A 221 11.47 -20.41 12.40
C LEU A 221 11.05 -19.70 11.11
N ARG A 222 11.78 -19.87 9.99
CA ARG A 222 11.44 -19.22 8.71
C ARG A 222 10.17 -19.78 8.09
N ALA A 223 10.01 -21.11 8.10
CA ALA A 223 8.79 -21.78 7.63
C ALA A 223 7.60 -21.44 8.54
N ALA A 224 7.80 -21.44 9.86
CA ALA A 224 6.76 -21.02 10.82
C ALA A 224 6.36 -19.53 10.63
N LEU A 225 7.32 -18.67 10.32
CA LEU A 225 7.10 -17.27 9.94
C LEU A 225 6.72 -17.09 8.46
N LYS A 226 6.35 -18.17 7.75
CA LYS A 226 6.01 -18.20 6.31
C LYS A 226 6.92 -17.32 5.44
N LEU A 227 8.20 -17.20 5.79
CA LEU A 227 9.17 -16.44 5.01
C LEU A 227 9.48 -17.13 3.68
N ASP A 228 9.01 -18.36 3.51
CA ASP A 228 9.10 -19.11 2.24
C ASP A 228 7.92 -18.77 1.29
N HIS A 229 6.87 -18.09 1.78
CA HIS A 229 5.76 -17.64 0.93
C HIS A 229 6.09 -16.26 0.32
N PRO A 230 6.02 -16.08 -1.02
CA PRO A 230 6.46 -14.86 -1.70
C PRO A 230 5.89 -13.56 -1.12
N ALA A 231 4.58 -13.53 -0.86
CA ALA A 231 3.90 -12.36 -0.30
C ALA A 231 4.30 -12.00 1.14
N ALA A 232 4.77 -12.97 1.94
CA ALA A 232 5.19 -12.74 3.33
C ALA A 232 6.69 -12.46 3.45
N ALA A 233 7.50 -13.09 2.59
CA ALA A 233 8.95 -12.87 2.48
C ALA A 233 9.31 -11.42 2.11
N VAL A 234 8.43 -10.76 1.36
CA VAL A 234 8.67 -9.42 0.82
C VAL A 234 8.40 -8.30 1.81
N ARG A 235 7.59 -8.51 2.86
CA ARG A 235 7.26 -7.43 3.83
C ARG A 235 8.49 -6.84 4.54
N PRO A 236 9.45 -7.63 5.07
CA PRO A 236 10.67 -7.07 5.64
C PRO A 236 11.49 -6.23 4.65
N LEU A 237 11.49 -6.59 3.36
CA LEU A 237 12.15 -5.82 2.31
C LEU A 237 11.41 -4.50 2.04
N ILE A 238 10.07 -4.52 2.02
CA ILE A 238 9.25 -3.29 1.95
C ILE A 238 9.49 -2.40 3.16
N TRP A 239 9.61 -2.96 4.37
CA TRP A 239 9.89 -2.19 5.58
C TRP A 239 11.28 -1.55 5.53
N LYS A 240 12.28 -2.27 5.03
CA LYS A 240 13.61 -1.71 4.78
C LYS A 240 13.52 -0.53 3.81
N ALA A 241 12.86 -0.72 2.66
CA ALA A 241 12.64 0.35 1.69
C ALA A 241 11.89 1.54 2.32
N ALA A 242 10.90 1.31 3.18
CA ALA A 242 10.18 2.38 3.87
C ALA A 242 11.05 3.19 4.84
N LEU A 243 11.99 2.54 5.52
CA LEU A 243 12.99 3.22 6.35
C LEU A 243 13.96 4.04 5.49
N GLU A 244 14.36 3.52 4.32
CA GLU A 244 15.20 4.24 3.36
C GLU A 244 14.46 5.47 2.79
N VAL A 245 13.17 5.34 2.45
CA VAL A 245 12.32 6.49 2.05
C VAL A 245 12.20 7.53 3.16
N ALA A 246 12.00 7.09 4.41
CA ALA A 246 11.97 8.02 5.55
C ALA A 246 13.34 8.69 5.78
N ALA A 247 14.44 8.02 5.46
CA ALA A 247 15.79 8.56 5.57
C ALA A 247 16.13 9.58 4.47
N ASP A 248 15.55 9.46 3.27
CA ASP A 248 15.69 10.47 2.19
C ASP A 248 15.17 11.84 2.64
N HIS A 249 14.04 11.86 3.37
CA HIS A 249 13.33 13.09 3.75
C HIS A 249 12.85 13.03 5.22
N PRO A 250 13.74 13.06 6.22
CA PRO A 250 13.40 12.75 7.61
C PRO A 250 12.48 13.76 8.29
N LEU A 251 12.41 15.00 7.78
CA LEU A 251 11.56 16.05 8.36
C LEU A 251 10.16 16.04 7.75
N LEU A 252 10.04 16.18 6.43
CA LEU A 252 8.76 16.35 5.76
C LEU A 252 8.23 15.06 5.13
N GLY A 253 9.04 14.02 4.98
CA GLY A 253 8.72 12.83 4.20
C GLY A 253 8.55 13.12 2.71
N GLU A 254 8.01 12.15 1.97
CA GLU A 254 7.60 12.31 0.57
C GLU A 254 6.32 13.16 0.38
N GLY A 255 5.67 13.52 1.48
CA GLY A 255 4.30 14.05 1.49
C GLY A 255 3.26 12.93 1.67
N PRO A 256 2.11 13.20 2.31
CA PRO A 256 1.01 12.26 2.47
C PRO A 256 0.59 11.60 1.15
N GLY A 257 0.46 10.28 1.11
CA GLY A 257 0.18 9.51 -0.11
C GLY A 257 1.36 9.35 -1.08
N GLY A 258 2.55 9.89 -0.75
CA GLY A 258 3.74 9.87 -1.61
C GLY A 258 4.60 8.61 -1.52
N PHE A 259 4.30 7.67 -0.61
CA PHE A 259 5.15 6.50 -0.37
C PHE A 259 5.50 5.71 -1.63
N GLY A 260 4.52 5.48 -2.50
CA GLY A 260 4.73 4.67 -3.71
C GLY A 260 5.79 5.23 -4.65
N ARG A 261 6.04 6.54 -4.63
CA ARG A 261 7.11 7.17 -5.42
C ARG A 261 8.47 7.00 -4.76
N GLY A 262 8.52 7.21 -3.45
CA GLY A 262 9.72 6.96 -2.66
C GLY A 262 10.19 5.52 -2.82
N PHE A 263 9.24 4.57 -2.77
CA PHE A 263 9.51 3.15 -2.90
C PHE A 263 10.26 2.79 -4.19
N LEU A 264 9.97 3.45 -5.33
CA LEU A 264 10.63 3.12 -6.60
C LEU A 264 12.14 3.37 -6.58
N ARG A 265 12.63 4.33 -5.79
CA ARG A 265 14.07 4.61 -5.64
C ARG A 265 14.81 3.56 -4.81
N HIS A 266 14.10 2.93 -3.89
CA HIS A 266 14.61 1.91 -2.96
C HIS A 266 14.04 0.51 -3.27
N ASN A 267 13.63 0.29 -4.52
CA ASN A 267 13.10 -0.99 -4.95
C ASN A 267 14.20 -2.06 -4.91
N PHE A 268 13.80 -3.32 -4.79
CA PHE A 268 14.71 -4.42 -4.56
C PHE A 268 14.39 -5.61 -5.47
N PRO A 269 15.36 -6.52 -5.68
CA PRO A 269 15.13 -7.71 -6.47
C PRO A 269 14.02 -8.57 -5.86
N ALA A 270 12.98 -8.80 -6.65
CA ALA A 270 11.91 -9.73 -6.36
C ALA A 270 12.47 -11.16 -6.16
N PRO A 271 11.92 -11.93 -5.21
CA PRO A 271 12.19 -13.36 -5.10
C PRO A 271 12.01 -14.07 -6.46
N PRO A 272 12.91 -15.01 -6.82
CA PRO A 272 12.81 -15.73 -8.09
C PRO A 272 11.43 -16.34 -8.32
N GLY A 273 10.89 -16.19 -9.53
CA GLY A 273 9.61 -16.77 -9.95
C GLY A 273 8.36 -16.08 -9.39
N SER A 274 8.50 -15.02 -8.58
CA SER A 274 7.36 -14.38 -7.90
C SER A 274 6.82 -13.13 -8.61
N TRP A 275 7.63 -12.47 -9.45
CA TRP A 275 7.23 -11.32 -10.27
C TRP A 275 7.70 -11.48 -11.71
N THR A 276 7.02 -10.74 -12.59
CA THR A 276 7.29 -10.65 -14.04
C THR A 276 8.72 -10.21 -14.36
N THR A 277 9.25 -9.22 -13.64
CA THR A 277 10.59 -8.67 -13.83
C THR A 277 11.32 -8.64 -12.49
N ARG A 278 12.65 -8.61 -12.54
CA ARG A 278 13.51 -8.61 -11.35
C ARG A 278 13.16 -7.49 -10.37
N TYR A 279 12.74 -6.33 -10.83
CA TYR A 279 12.33 -5.19 -10.00
C TYR A 279 10.85 -4.81 -10.23
N GLY A 280 10.02 -5.77 -10.63
CA GLY A 280 8.62 -5.52 -11.01
C GLY A 280 7.67 -5.25 -9.85
N LEU A 281 8.15 -5.34 -8.60
CA LEU A 281 7.35 -5.00 -7.44
C LEU A 281 7.11 -3.49 -7.41
N ARG A 282 5.83 -3.10 -7.34
CA ARG A 282 5.42 -1.71 -7.11
C ARG A 282 4.52 -1.67 -5.87
N SER A 283 5.08 -1.27 -4.73
CA SER A 283 4.31 -1.14 -3.50
C SER A 283 3.84 0.29 -3.29
N THR A 284 2.54 0.49 -3.16
CA THR A 284 1.94 1.79 -2.80
C THR A 284 1.82 2.00 -1.30
N HIS A 285 2.17 0.99 -0.48
CA HIS A 285 2.06 1.04 0.98
C HIS A 285 3.26 0.35 1.64
N ALA A 286 3.67 0.86 2.80
CA ALA A 286 4.76 0.32 3.60
C ALA A 286 4.40 -0.98 4.34
N HIS A 287 3.15 -1.44 4.30
CA HIS A 287 2.66 -2.56 5.13
C HIS A 287 2.95 -2.38 6.63
N SER A 288 2.90 -1.14 7.08
CA SER A 288 2.91 -0.71 8.48
C SER A 288 2.47 0.75 8.48
N GLU A 289 1.40 1.08 9.19
CA GLU A 289 0.86 2.45 9.21
C GLU A 289 1.87 3.45 9.79
N PHE A 290 2.76 2.99 10.69
CA PHE A 290 3.77 3.84 11.31
C PHE A 290 4.98 4.06 10.41
N LEU A 291 5.45 3.03 9.70
CA LEU A 291 6.49 3.21 8.68
C LEU A 291 5.98 4.07 7.51
N GLN A 292 4.71 3.88 7.12
CA GLN A 292 4.05 4.75 6.14
C GLN A 292 4.05 6.20 6.63
N THR A 293 3.61 6.44 7.87
CA THR A 293 3.56 7.79 8.44
C THR A 293 4.95 8.44 8.48
N ALA A 294 5.99 7.69 8.86
CA ALA A 294 7.37 8.18 8.85
C ALA A 294 7.86 8.53 7.44
N ALA A 295 7.60 7.66 6.46
CA ALA A 295 8.00 7.88 5.08
C ALA A 295 7.27 9.06 4.42
N GLU A 296 6.00 9.29 4.77
CA GLU A 296 5.16 10.31 4.13
C GLU A 296 5.14 11.66 4.84
N THR A 297 5.30 11.68 6.17
CA THR A 297 5.22 12.91 6.97
C THR A 297 6.49 13.22 7.76
N GLY A 298 7.52 12.40 7.59
CA GLY A 298 8.76 12.46 8.35
C GLY A 298 8.61 11.96 9.79
N ILE A 299 9.75 11.95 10.49
CA ILE A 299 9.85 11.60 11.90
C ILE A 299 8.96 12.50 12.78
N PRO A 300 8.87 13.83 12.58
CA PRO A 300 8.01 14.68 13.40
C PRO A 300 6.52 14.29 13.30
N GLY A 301 6.03 13.96 12.10
CA GLY A 301 4.65 13.52 11.91
C GLY A 301 4.34 12.22 12.63
N LEU A 302 5.25 11.24 12.55
CA LEU A 302 5.15 10.00 13.33
C LEU A 302 5.13 10.26 14.84
N LEU A 303 6.03 11.10 15.35
CA LEU A 303 6.10 11.41 16.78
C LEU A 303 4.82 12.09 17.28
N LEU A 304 4.27 13.02 16.50
CA LEU A 304 2.99 13.68 16.81
C LEU A 304 1.83 12.68 16.83
N LEU A 305 1.76 11.76 15.85
CA LEU A 305 0.76 10.70 15.83
C LEU A 305 0.87 9.79 17.07
N LEU A 306 2.07 9.31 17.39
CA LEU A 306 2.32 8.45 18.54
C LEU A 306 2.01 9.16 19.87
N ALA A 307 2.34 10.45 19.98
CA ALA A 307 2.02 11.25 21.15
C ALA A 307 0.50 11.42 21.32
N ALA A 308 -0.22 11.70 20.23
CA ALA A 308 -1.67 11.86 20.24
C ALA A 308 -2.39 10.53 20.58
N LEU A 309 -1.97 9.42 19.96
CA LEU A 309 -2.47 8.08 20.27
C LEU A 309 -2.18 7.69 21.73
N GLY A 310 -0.96 7.94 22.20
CA GLY A 310 -0.56 7.67 23.59
C GLY A 310 -1.38 8.47 24.60
N ALA A 311 -1.64 9.75 24.33
CA ALA A 311 -2.45 10.60 25.20
C ALA A 311 -3.92 10.16 25.24
N ALA A 312 -4.51 9.85 24.07
CA ALA A 312 -5.87 9.34 23.98
C ALA A 312 -6.00 7.96 24.65
N TRP A 313 -5.00 7.09 24.48
CA TRP A 313 -4.96 5.78 25.14
C TRP A 313 -4.89 5.91 26.66
N ARG A 314 -4.05 6.80 27.21
CA ARG A 314 -4.02 7.09 28.64
C ARG A 314 -5.38 7.56 29.17
N ALA A 315 -6.10 8.38 28.40
CA ALA A 315 -7.45 8.79 28.75
C ALA A 315 -8.43 7.62 28.73
N ALA A 316 -8.34 6.74 27.72
CA ALA A 316 -9.16 5.53 27.62
C ALA A 316 -8.95 4.57 28.80
N LEU A 317 -7.76 4.53 29.40
CA LEU A 317 -7.44 3.65 30.53
C LEU A 317 -8.00 4.11 31.88
N ARG A 318 -8.47 5.36 31.98
CA ARG A 318 -8.99 5.92 33.23
C ARG A 318 -10.12 5.05 33.80
N PRO A 319 -10.14 4.79 35.12
CA PRO A 319 -11.22 4.07 35.77
C PRO A 319 -12.56 4.77 35.52
N ARG A 320 -13.62 3.99 35.32
CA ARG A 320 -15.00 4.46 35.23
C ARG A 320 -15.81 3.88 36.37
N ALA A 321 -16.79 4.64 36.84
CA ALA A 321 -17.79 4.14 37.76
C ALA A 321 -18.76 3.22 37.02
N GLY A 322 -18.98 2.02 37.53
CA GLY A 322 -19.90 1.04 36.95
C GLY A 322 -19.32 0.20 35.79
N ALA A 323 -20.13 -0.73 35.31
CA ALA A 323 -19.78 -1.58 34.16
C ALA A 323 -19.93 -0.78 32.86
N ASP A 324 -18.91 -0.81 31.99
CA ASP A 324 -18.88 -0.07 30.74
C ASP A 324 -18.50 -0.98 29.56
N ALA A 325 -19.44 -1.86 29.20
CA ALA A 325 -19.23 -2.89 28.17
C ALA A 325 -18.71 -2.31 26.85
N ALA A 326 -19.27 -1.19 26.39
CA ALA A 326 -18.85 -0.57 25.14
C ALA A 326 -17.44 0.04 25.25
N GLY A 327 -17.10 0.66 26.38
CA GLY A 327 -15.76 1.20 26.60
C GLY A 327 -14.69 0.12 26.68
N ASP A 328 -14.96 -0.97 27.39
CA ASP A 328 -14.06 -2.13 27.44
C ASP A 328 -13.90 -2.80 26.07
N ALA A 329 -15.00 -2.96 25.32
CA ALA A 329 -14.96 -3.43 23.95
C ALA A 329 -14.13 -2.50 23.05
N GLY A 330 -14.31 -1.18 23.18
CA GLY A 330 -13.53 -0.17 22.44
C GLY A 330 -12.04 -0.28 22.73
N ARG A 331 -11.64 -0.47 24.01
CA ARG A 331 -10.23 -0.63 24.40
C ARG A 331 -9.59 -1.82 23.71
N LEU A 332 -10.24 -2.98 23.76
CA LEU A 332 -9.70 -4.21 23.18
C LEU A 332 -9.71 -4.16 21.65
N ALA A 333 -10.77 -3.65 21.03
CA ALA A 333 -10.83 -3.47 19.57
C ALA A 333 -9.76 -2.50 19.07
N PHE A 334 -9.49 -1.41 19.81
CA PHE A 334 -8.39 -0.50 19.52
C PHE A 334 -7.04 -1.21 19.56
N ILE A 335 -6.76 -2.01 20.61
CA ILE A 335 -5.51 -2.78 20.72
C ILE A 335 -5.35 -3.75 19.54
N ALA A 336 -6.42 -4.47 19.18
CA ALA A 336 -6.38 -5.41 18.06
C ALA A 336 -6.04 -4.68 16.75
N LEU A 337 -6.76 -3.61 16.42
CA LEU A 337 -6.54 -2.84 15.19
C LEU A 337 -5.20 -2.10 15.19
N PHE A 338 -4.76 -1.57 16.33
CA PHE A 338 -3.44 -0.94 16.50
C PHE A 338 -2.34 -1.97 16.23
N THR A 339 -2.43 -3.15 16.83
CA THR A 339 -1.44 -4.22 16.66
C THR A 339 -1.35 -4.68 15.21
N GLN A 340 -2.50 -4.83 14.54
CA GLN A 340 -2.55 -5.15 13.12
C GLN A 340 -1.91 -4.04 12.27
N ALA A 341 -2.20 -2.77 12.57
CA ALA A 341 -1.64 -1.60 11.88
C ALA A 341 -0.11 -1.45 12.05
N VAL A 342 0.49 -2.03 13.10
CA VAL A 342 1.96 -2.09 13.23
C VAL A 342 2.59 -2.93 12.13
N VAL A 343 1.93 -4.01 11.71
CA VAL A 343 2.50 -5.04 10.82
C VAL A 343 1.82 -5.17 9.45
N ASP A 344 0.84 -4.31 9.17
CA ASP A 344 0.10 -4.29 7.91
C ASP A 344 -0.49 -2.89 7.62
N ASN A 345 -0.92 -2.67 6.38
CA ASN A 345 -1.51 -1.41 5.89
C ASN A 345 -3.05 -1.44 5.90
N VAL A 346 -3.66 -1.83 7.01
CA VAL A 346 -5.12 -2.03 7.08
C VAL A 346 -5.95 -0.76 6.85
N PHE A 347 -5.35 0.43 7.02
CA PHE A 347 -6.04 1.70 6.76
C PHE A 347 -6.05 2.10 5.28
N ALA A 348 -5.40 1.31 4.41
CA ALA A 348 -5.59 1.38 2.97
C ALA A 348 -7.08 1.20 2.59
N LEU A 349 -7.85 0.48 3.42
CA LEU A 349 -9.31 0.55 3.42
C LEU A 349 -9.79 1.59 4.46
N PRO A 350 -10.34 2.73 4.01
CA PRO A 350 -10.74 3.82 4.91
C PRO A 350 -11.67 3.40 6.03
N ALA A 351 -12.60 2.47 5.77
CA ALA A 351 -13.57 2.01 6.77
C ALA A 351 -12.92 1.28 7.95
N ILE A 352 -11.80 0.58 7.76
CA ILE A 352 -11.05 -0.05 8.85
C ILE A 352 -10.31 1.00 9.68
N GLY A 353 -9.74 2.03 9.03
CA GLY A 353 -9.23 3.20 9.71
C GLY A 353 -10.30 3.89 10.56
N TRP A 354 -11.52 4.05 10.02
CA TRP A 354 -12.64 4.59 10.79
C TRP A 354 -12.99 3.70 11.97
N LEU A 355 -13.04 2.38 11.79
CA LEU A 355 -13.29 1.43 12.89
C LEU A 355 -12.24 1.57 14.01
N HIS A 356 -10.96 1.74 13.65
CA HIS A 356 -9.86 1.94 14.60
C HIS A 356 -10.02 3.21 15.44
N TYR A 357 -10.21 4.37 14.79
CA TYR A 357 -10.40 5.64 15.48
C TYR A 357 -11.74 5.69 16.26
N ALA A 358 -12.78 5.01 15.76
CA ALA A 358 -14.03 4.85 16.48
C ALA A 358 -13.87 4.00 17.74
N ALA A 359 -13.11 2.90 17.68
CA ALA A 359 -12.81 2.06 18.84
C ALA A 359 -12.09 2.86 19.94
N LEU A 360 -11.10 3.69 19.56
CA LEU A 360 -10.43 4.59 20.49
C LEU A 360 -11.40 5.62 21.09
N GLY A 361 -12.26 6.22 20.27
CA GLY A 361 -13.24 7.21 20.75
C GLY A 361 -14.26 6.60 21.72
N VAL A 362 -14.81 5.42 21.41
CA VAL A 362 -15.75 4.70 22.28
C VAL A 362 -15.09 4.26 23.60
N ALA A 363 -13.81 3.88 23.54
CA ALA A 363 -12.99 3.60 24.72
C ALA A 363 -12.82 4.86 25.58
N VAL A 364 -12.52 6.00 24.94
CA VAL A 364 -12.28 7.30 25.59
C VAL A 364 -13.53 7.89 26.21
N GLY A 365 -14.70 7.82 25.56
CA GLY A 365 -16.05 8.23 25.99
C GLY A 365 -16.16 9.54 26.80
N ALA A 366 -16.92 10.52 26.33
CA ALA A 366 -17.07 11.82 26.98
C ALA A 366 -17.66 11.69 28.40
N PRO A 367 -17.20 12.50 29.38
CA PRO A 367 -17.83 12.58 30.69
C PRO A 367 -19.26 13.15 30.58
N PRO A 368 -20.21 12.64 31.38
CA PRO A 368 -21.64 12.94 31.26
C PRO A 368 -22.01 14.43 31.47
N ASP A 369 -21.19 15.21 32.18
CA ASP A 369 -21.56 16.57 32.62
C ASP A 369 -20.99 17.71 31.77
N ALA A 370 -20.42 17.42 30.60
CA ALA A 370 -19.94 18.46 29.71
C ALA A 370 -21.13 19.20 29.09
N LYS A 371 -21.36 20.47 29.48
CA LYS A 371 -22.36 21.33 28.80
C LYS A 371 -22.05 21.41 27.30
N GLU A 372 -23.09 21.26 26.48
CA GLU A 372 -23.00 21.44 25.04
C GLU A 372 -22.88 22.93 24.71
N SER A 373 -21.74 23.35 24.19
CA SER A 373 -21.70 24.53 23.35
C SER A 373 -20.70 24.31 22.22
N ALA A 374 -21.23 24.16 21.02
CA ALA A 374 -20.43 24.14 19.81
C ALA A 374 -19.81 25.53 19.60
N GLY A 375 -18.53 25.66 19.95
CA GLY A 375 -17.76 26.87 19.68
C GLY A 375 -17.64 27.14 18.17
N ALA A 376 -17.41 28.40 17.79
CA ALA A 376 -17.17 28.79 16.40
C ALA A 376 -16.04 27.96 15.74
N SER A 377 -15.02 27.58 16.51
CA SER A 377 -13.89 26.75 16.05
C SER A 377 -14.29 25.34 15.62
N SER A 378 -15.26 24.69 16.28
CA SER A 378 -15.76 23.37 15.88
C SER A 378 -16.48 23.44 14.54
N ARG A 379 -17.31 24.46 14.34
CA ARG A 379 -18.01 24.67 13.06
C ARG A 379 -17.02 24.96 11.93
N ALA A 380 -16.04 25.82 12.17
CA ALA A 380 -14.98 26.12 11.21
C ALA A 380 -14.20 24.85 10.82
N PHE A 381 -13.83 24.02 11.80
CA PHE A 381 -13.19 22.73 11.55
C PHE A 381 -14.05 21.81 10.68
N CYS A 382 -15.36 21.71 10.96
CA CYS A 382 -16.28 20.90 10.16
C CYS A 382 -16.44 21.41 8.72
N PHE A 383 -16.57 22.72 8.51
CA PHE A 383 -16.67 23.30 7.17
C PHE A 383 -15.37 23.16 6.37
N ALA A 384 -14.22 23.36 7.02
CA ALA A 384 -12.92 23.14 6.40
C ALA A 384 -12.74 21.66 5.97
N GLY A 385 -13.08 20.73 6.87
CA GLY A 385 -13.06 19.30 6.57
C GLY A 385 -14.03 18.91 5.45
N LEU A 386 -15.22 19.52 5.39
CA LEU A 386 -16.19 19.31 4.32
C LEU A 386 -15.64 19.76 2.96
N ALA A 387 -15.05 20.96 2.88
CA ALA A 387 -14.45 21.47 1.65
C ALA A 387 -13.27 20.60 1.20
N LEU A 388 -12.42 20.18 2.14
CA LEU A 388 -11.31 19.27 1.90
C LEU A 388 -11.80 17.92 1.36
N ALA A 389 -12.81 17.31 1.98
CA ALA A 389 -13.39 16.05 1.51
C ALA A 389 -14.05 16.18 0.13
N ALA A 390 -14.79 17.25 -0.13
CA ALA A 390 -15.50 17.48 -1.39
C ALA A 390 -14.56 17.67 -2.60
N THR A 391 -13.30 18.03 -2.36
CA THR A 391 -12.30 18.31 -3.40
C THR A 391 -11.21 17.23 -3.50
N ALA A 392 -11.20 16.24 -2.61
CA ALA A 392 -10.18 15.19 -2.55
C ALA A 392 -10.09 14.29 -3.81
N TRP A 393 -11.14 14.20 -4.62
CA TRP A 393 -11.15 13.40 -5.85
C TRP A 393 -10.48 14.10 -7.04
N TRP A 394 -10.43 15.44 -7.01
CA TRP A 394 -10.03 16.26 -8.16
C TRP A 394 -8.60 15.97 -8.66
N PRO A 395 -7.56 15.88 -7.81
CA PRO A 395 -6.18 15.73 -8.28
C PRO A 395 -5.96 14.45 -9.10
N GLY A 396 -6.48 13.32 -8.61
CA GLY A 396 -6.38 12.03 -9.31
C GLY A 396 -7.15 12.02 -10.62
N TRP A 397 -8.36 12.61 -10.63
CA TRP A 397 -9.15 12.76 -11.86
C TRP A 397 -8.44 13.67 -12.88
N ALA A 398 -7.88 14.79 -12.45
CA ALA A 398 -7.19 15.75 -13.30
C ALA A 398 -5.95 15.11 -13.93
N LEU A 399 -5.13 14.43 -13.13
CA LEU A 399 -3.94 13.72 -13.61
C LEU A 399 -4.29 12.68 -14.67
N GLY A 400 -5.27 11.80 -14.40
CA GLY A 400 -5.71 10.79 -15.37
C GLY A 400 -6.28 11.41 -16.65
N SER A 401 -7.05 12.49 -16.51
CA SER A 401 -7.62 13.22 -17.66
C SER A 401 -6.55 13.88 -18.51
N TYR A 402 -5.55 14.52 -17.90
CA TYR A 402 -4.45 15.16 -18.62
C TYR A 402 -3.58 14.12 -19.34
N ARG A 403 -3.21 13.04 -18.66
CA ARG A 403 -2.45 11.93 -19.27
C ARG A 403 -3.19 11.32 -20.46
N GLY A 404 -4.49 11.03 -20.32
CA GLY A 404 -5.31 10.50 -21.42
C GLY A 404 -5.41 11.45 -22.62
N ARG A 405 -5.61 12.75 -22.37
CA ARG A 405 -5.68 13.76 -23.43
C ARG A 405 -4.33 13.99 -24.12
N ALA A 406 -3.22 13.81 -23.42
CA ALA A 406 -1.88 13.95 -23.99
C ALA A 406 -1.62 12.98 -25.15
N PHE A 407 -2.13 11.75 -25.06
CA PHE A 407 -2.00 10.77 -26.13
C PHE A 407 -3.08 10.85 -27.21
N ALA A 408 -4.24 11.42 -26.88
CA ALA A 408 -5.33 11.58 -27.83
C ALA A 408 -5.18 12.84 -28.72
N ALA A 409 -4.49 13.87 -28.24
CA ALA A 409 -4.34 15.13 -28.96
C ALA A 409 -3.24 15.05 -30.04
N PRO A 410 -3.50 15.53 -31.26
CA PRO A 410 -2.49 15.56 -32.32
C PRO A 410 -1.46 16.68 -32.09
N GLY A 411 -0.24 16.46 -32.57
CA GLY A 411 0.83 17.47 -32.62
C GLY A 411 1.13 18.13 -31.26
N LEU A 412 1.20 19.47 -31.26
CA LEU A 412 1.54 20.29 -30.08
C LEU A 412 0.50 20.18 -28.94
N GLY A 413 -0.73 19.77 -29.23
CA GLY A 413 -1.78 19.60 -28.22
C GLY A 413 -1.42 18.53 -27.17
N GLY A 414 -0.74 17.46 -27.58
CA GLY A 414 -0.30 16.40 -26.68
C GLY A 414 0.67 16.90 -25.60
N TYR A 415 1.62 17.76 -25.99
CA TYR A 415 2.61 18.36 -25.08
C TYR A 415 1.97 19.29 -24.07
N GLN A 416 0.96 20.07 -24.47
CA GLN A 416 0.26 20.94 -23.53
C GLN A 416 -0.44 20.13 -22.43
N TRP A 417 -1.08 19.01 -22.77
CA TRP A 417 -1.68 18.14 -21.77
C TRP A 417 -0.63 17.41 -20.92
N MET A 418 0.46 16.94 -21.53
CA MET A 418 1.55 16.31 -20.79
C MET A 418 2.22 17.28 -19.81
N SER A 419 2.46 18.53 -20.22
CA SER A 419 3.01 19.56 -19.32
C SER A 419 2.10 19.83 -18.12
N ARG A 420 0.77 19.81 -18.29
CA ARG A 420 -0.18 19.93 -17.18
C ARG A 420 -0.16 18.71 -16.26
N ALA A 421 0.02 17.51 -16.82
CA ALA A 421 0.17 16.29 -16.03
C ALA A 421 1.47 16.32 -15.20
N LEU A 422 2.58 16.70 -15.81
CA LEU A 422 3.88 16.85 -15.15
C LEU A 422 3.89 18.01 -14.15
N ALA A 423 3.14 19.09 -14.37
CA ALA A 423 2.99 20.16 -13.39
C ALA A 423 2.24 19.71 -12.13
N LEU A 424 1.29 18.78 -12.25
CA LEU A 424 0.61 18.17 -11.10
C LEU A 424 1.47 17.09 -10.43
N SER A 425 2.29 16.40 -11.20
CA SER A 425 2.98 15.20 -10.76
C SER A 425 4.39 15.05 -11.33
N PRO A 426 5.31 15.97 -10.97
CA PRO A 426 6.68 15.95 -11.48
C PRO A 426 7.50 14.72 -11.04
N ARG A 427 7.14 14.06 -9.94
CA ARG A 427 7.83 12.84 -9.45
C ARG A 427 7.25 11.55 -10.03
N ASN A 428 6.47 11.62 -11.11
CA ASN A 428 5.91 10.45 -11.76
C ASN A 428 6.76 9.95 -12.92
N ALA A 429 7.55 8.91 -12.66
CA ALA A 429 8.40 8.29 -13.67
C ALA A 429 7.62 7.85 -14.92
N ASP A 430 6.38 7.38 -14.77
CA ASP A 430 5.54 6.95 -15.90
C ASP A 430 5.18 8.13 -16.82
N LEU A 431 5.03 9.36 -16.29
CA LEU A 431 4.74 10.54 -17.12
C LEU A 431 5.97 10.99 -17.92
N TRP A 432 7.16 10.83 -17.35
CA TRP A 432 8.42 11.13 -18.04
C TRP A 432 8.69 10.10 -19.16
N GLU A 433 8.41 8.82 -18.90
CA GLU A 433 8.41 7.81 -19.95
C GLU A 433 7.39 8.12 -21.07
N ASP A 434 6.17 8.52 -20.69
CA ASP A 434 5.14 8.91 -21.65
C ASP A 434 5.56 10.14 -22.47
N LEU A 435 6.22 11.12 -21.86
CA LEU A 435 6.78 12.27 -22.55
C LEU A 435 7.86 11.85 -23.56
N ALA A 436 8.74 10.91 -23.19
CA ALA A 436 9.72 10.36 -24.12
C ALA A 436 9.05 9.68 -25.32
N ARG A 437 7.97 8.92 -25.09
CA ARG A 437 7.17 8.30 -26.16
C ARG A 437 6.50 9.34 -27.05
N LEU A 438 6.02 10.45 -26.49
CA LEU A 438 5.48 11.55 -27.29
C LEU A 438 6.55 12.18 -28.18
N HIS A 439 7.75 12.42 -27.66
CA HIS A 439 8.87 12.95 -28.45
C HIS A 439 9.25 12.03 -29.62
N MET A 440 9.16 10.71 -29.44
CA MET A 440 9.41 9.73 -30.52
C MET A 440 8.26 9.59 -31.53
N ARG A 441 7.04 10.05 -31.19
CA ARG A 441 5.90 10.08 -32.12
C ARG A 441 5.85 11.35 -32.99
N GLN A 442 6.74 12.32 -32.76
CA GLN A 442 6.82 13.51 -33.59
C GLN A 442 7.24 13.16 -35.02
N ASP A 443 6.88 14.02 -35.96
CA ASP A 443 7.38 13.99 -37.33
C ASP A 443 8.07 15.33 -37.66
N PRO A 444 9.41 15.38 -37.73
CA PRO A 444 10.34 14.27 -37.45
C PRO A 444 10.44 13.94 -35.94
N PRO A 445 10.86 12.71 -35.56
CA PRO A 445 11.08 12.35 -34.16
C PRO A 445 12.13 13.23 -33.46
N ALA A 446 11.98 13.44 -32.14
CA ALA A 446 12.89 14.23 -31.32
C ALA A 446 13.70 13.36 -30.32
N PRO A 447 14.71 12.59 -30.78
CA PRO A 447 15.42 11.59 -29.97
C PRO A 447 16.16 12.19 -28.77
N ARG A 448 16.80 13.35 -28.93
CA ARG A 448 17.50 14.03 -27.82
C ARG A 448 16.57 14.40 -26.66
N LEU A 449 15.37 14.89 -26.97
CA LEU A 449 14.38 15.23 -25.95
C LEU A 449 13.78 13.97 -25.32
N ALA A 450 13.59 12.91 -26.10
CA ALA A 450 13.15 11.62 -25.59
C ALA A 450 14.16 11.03 -24.59
N LEU A 451 15.45 11.04 -24.92
CA LEU A 451 16.51 10.57 -24.03
C LEU A 451 16.61 11.40 -22.75
N ALA A 452 16.43 12.73 -22.82
CA ALA A 452 16.38 13.59 -21.64
C ALA A 452 15.20 13.24 -20.72
N ALA A 453 14.01 13.00 -21.29
CA ALA A 453 12.84 12.60 -20.51
C ALA A 453 13.03 11.20 -19.89
N LEU A 454 13.68 10.26 -20.58
CA LEU A 454 14.02 8.95 -20.00
C LEU A 454 15.02 9.06 -18.84
N ALA A 455 15.99 9.97 -18.92
CA ALA A 455 16.94 10.22 -17.83
C ALA A 455 16.22 10.72 -16.55
N GLU A 456 15.22 11.58 -16.69
CA GLU A 456 14.36 12.00 -15.57
C GLU A 456 13.54 10.82 -15.00
N ALA A 457 12.96 9.99 -15.87
CA ALA A 457 12.24 8.78 -15.44
C ALA A 457 13.14 7.82 -14.66
N GLU A 458 14.38 7.64 -15.12
CA GLU A 458 15.38 6.78 -14.50
C GLU A 458 15.84 7.30 -13.13
N GLN A 459 16.02 8.60 -12.95
CA GLN A 459 16.33 9.17 -11.63
C GLN A 459 15.20 8.89 -10.61
N LEU A 460 13.95 8.91 -11.07
CA LEU A 460 12.78 8.66 -10.23
C LEU A 460 12.53 7.16 -9.97
N SER A 461 12.94 6.29 -10.88
CA SER A 461 12.75 4.84 -10.81
C SER A 461 13.97 4.10 -11.40
N PRO A 462 15.12 4.08 -10.69
CA PRO A 462 16.42 3.65 -11.23
C PRO A 462 16.52 2.16 -11.54
N THR A 463 15.60 1.34 -11.02
CA THR A 463 15.62 -0.11 -11.22
C THR A 463 14.76 -0.56 -12.40
N GLU A 464 14.14 0.36 -13.14
CA GLU A 464 13.27 0.02 -14.27
C GLU A 464 14.08 -0.17 -15.55
N ALA A 465 14.12 -1.41 -16.05
CA ALA A 465 14.91 -1.77 -17.23
C ALA A 465 14.32 -1.20 -18.54
N ALA A 466 13.06 -0.77 -18.53
CA ALA A 466 12.42 -0.18 -19.69
C ALA A 466 13.11 1.10 -20.19
N TYR A 467 13.64 1.95 -19.30
CA TYR A 467 14.24 3.22 -19.69
C TYR A 467 15.53 3.05 -20.49
N PRO A 468 16.56 2.32 -20.02
CA PRO A 468 17.75 2.07 -20.82
C PRO A 468 17.44 1.23 -22.07
N LEU A 469 16.42 0.36 -22.05
CA LEU A 469 15.99 -0.36 -23.25
C LEU A 469 15.47 0.60 -24.33
N ILE A 470 14.54 1.49 -23.99
CA ILE A 470 13.99 2.47 -24.94
C ILE A 470 15.11 3.40 -25.42
N GLY A 471 16.00 3.83 -24.53
CA GLY A 471 17.16 4.64 -24.89
C GLY A 471 18.08 3.93 -25.88
N ALA A 472 18.33 2.63 -25.71
CA ALA A 472 19.13 1.84 -26.64
C ALA A 472 18.48 1.73 -28.02
N GLU A 473 17.15 1.61 -28.10
CA GLU A 473 16.42 1.63 -29.37
C GLU A 473 16.55 2.98 -30.09
N ILE A 474 16.43 4.08 -29.35
CA ILE A 474 16.58 5.44 -29.88
C ILE A 474 18.01 5.63 -30.41
N ALA A 475 19.03 5.29 -29.61
CA ALA A 475 20.43 5.41 -30.01
C ALA A 475 20.76 4.56 -31.24
N ALA A 476 20.23 3.34 -31.32
CA ALA A 476 20.40 2.47 -32.49
C ALA A 476 19.74 3.05 -33.74
N ALA A 477 18.56 3.68 -33.62
CA ALA A 477 17.88 4.34 -34.73
C ALA A 477 18.64 5.58 -35.24
N GLU A 478 19.37 6.27 -34.36
CA GLU A 478 20.29 7.37 -34.74
C GLU A 478 21.64 6.89 -35.27
N GLY A 479 21.91 5.58 -35.30
CA GLY A 479 23.20 5.01 -35.69
C GLY A 479 24.31 5.21 -34.64
N ASN A 480 23.98 5.67 -33.44
CA ASN A 480 24.92 5.80 -32.34
C ASN A 480 25.09 4.46 -31.61
N TRP A 481 25.85 3.55 -32.23
CA TRP A 481 26.03 2.18 -31.75
C TRP A 481 26.79 2.09 -30.42
N GLN A 482 27.66 3.04 -30.10
CA GLN A 482 28.34 3.09 -28.80
C GLN A 482 27.33 3.34 -27.66
N ALA A 483 26.46 4.34 -27.82
CA ALA A 483 25.40 4.61 -26.83
C ALA A 483 24.38 3.46 -26.76
N ALA A 484 24.01 2.89 -27.91
CA ALA A 484 23.11 1.74 -27.96
C ALA A 484 23.68 0.52 -27.21
N LEU A 485 24.98 0.24 -27.35
CA LEU A 485 25.66 -0.83 -26.63
C LEU A 485 25.62 -0.61 -25.11
N ALA A 486 26.01 0.59 -24.65
CA ALA A 486 26.06 0.92 -23.22
C ALA A 486 24.68 0.80 -22.55
N LEU A 487 23.64 1.38 -23.18
CA LEU A 487 22.27 1.34 -22.67
C LEU A 487 21.70 -0.08 -22.72
N ALA A 488 21.99 -0.87 -23.75
CA ALA A 488 21.58 -2.26 -23.81
C ALA A 488 22.23 -3.10 -22.70
N GLN A 489 23.52 -2.88 -22.40
CA GLN A 489 24.21 -3.53 -21.28
C GLN A 489 23.59 -3.16 -19.93
N GLN A 490 23.25 -1.89 -19.73
CA GLN A 490 22.57 -1.42 -18.54
C GLN A 490 21.20 -2.11 -18.35
N ALA A 491 20.39 -2.18 -19.41
CA ALA A 491 19.12 -2.89 -19.40
C ALA A 491 19.28 -4.38 -19.06
N ILE A 492 20.30 -5.06 -19.60
CA ILE A 492 20.63 -6.47 -19.28
C ILE A 492 21.07 -6.63 -17.82
N GLY A 493 21.79 -5.65 -17.26
CA GLY A 493 22.20 -5.67 -15.85
C GLY A 493 21.01 -5.61 -14.88
N LEU A 494 20.00 -4.81 -15.23
CA LEU A 494 18.74 -4.71 -14.49
C LEU A 494 17.84 -5.93 -14.72
N GLU A 495 17.66 -6.35 -15.98
CA GLU A 495 16.83 -7.48 -16.38
C GLU A 495 17.58 -8.43 -17.34
N PRO A 496 18.25 -9.47 -16.80
CA PRO A 496 19.06 -10.38 -17.61
C PRO A 496 18.27 -11.17 -18.67
N ARG A 497 16.95 -11.32 -18.51
CA ARG A 497 16.09 -12.01 -19.49
C ARG A 497 15.48 -11.06 -20.52
N CYS A 498 15.87 -9.79 -20.56
CA CYS A 498 15.39 -8.84 -21.56
C CYS A 498 15.94 -9.19 -22.95
N LEU A 499 15.14 -9.91 -23.74
CA LEU A 499 15.53 -10.41 -25.06
C LEU A 499 15.86 -9.28 -26.04
N GLN A 500 15.07 -8.20 -26.03
CA GLN A 500 15.29 -7.06 -26.91
C GLN A 500 16.60 -6.34 -26.59
N ALA A 501 16.94 -6.16 -25.31
CA ALA A 501 18.23 -5.57 -24.92
C ALA A 501 19.40 -6.43 -25.39
N ARG A 502 19.30 -7.76 -25.28
CA ARG A 502 20.32 -8.69 -25.81
C ARG A 502 20.47 -8.59 -27.32
N LEU A 503 19.36 -8.50 -28.05
CA LEU A 503 19.38 -8.31 -29.50
C LEU A 503 20.04 -6.98 -29.89
N LEU A 504 19.70 -5.89 -29.19
CA LEU A 504 20.30 -4.58 -29.42
C LEU A 504 21.80 -4.58 -29.13
N ARG A 505 22.23 -5.23 -28.04
CA ARG A 505 23.65 -5.41 -27.72
C ARG A 505 24.38 -6.17 -28.84
N ALA A 506 23.83 -7.28 -29.31
CA ALA A 506 24.44 -8.06 -30.39
C ALA A 506 24.57 -7.24 -31.69
N HIS A 507 23.53 -6.47 -32.03
CA HIS A 507 23.56 -5.59 -33.20
C HIS A 507 24.59 -4.47 -33.05
N ALA A 508 24.64 -3.82 -31.88
CA ALA A 508 25.60 -2.76 -31.62
C ALA A 508 27.05 -3.26 -31.69
N LEU A 509 27.35 -4.43 -31.14
CA LEU A 509 28.68 -5.08 -31.26
C LEU A 509 29.04 -5.34 -32.73
N HIS A 510 28.12 -5.91 -33.50
CA HIS A 510 28.31 -6.14 -34.94
C HIS A 510 28.54 -4.84 -35.71
N ALA A 511 27.81 -3.77 -35.38
CA ALA A 511 27.98 -2.47 -36.01
C ALA A 511 29.32 -1.79 -35.65
N LEU A 512 29.87 -2.11 -34.47
CA LEU A 512 31.18 -1.62 -34.01
C LEU A 512 32.36 -2.49 -34.48
N GLY A 513 32.09 -3.65 -35.10
CA GLY A 513 33.11 -4.56 -35.65
C GLY A 513 33.46 -5.75 -34.75
N ASP A 514 32.82 -5.89 -33.59
CA ASP A 514 33.07 -6.96 -32.62
C ASP A 514 32.20 -8.20 -32.92
N ASP A 515 32.34 -8.76 -34.13
CA ASP A 515 31.49 -9.85 -34.65
C ASP A 515 31.57 -11.14 -33.80
N GLY A 516 32.71 -11.37 -33.14
CA GLY A 516 32.91 -12.48 -32.21
C GLY A 516 32.02 -12.38 -30.97
N GLU A 517 31.98 -11.21 -30.33
CA GLU A 517 31.10 -10.98 -29.18
C GLU A 517 29.63 -10.93 -29.60
N ALA A 518 29.33 -10.34 -30.76
CA ALA A 518 27.96 -10.31 -31.31
C ALA A 518 27.41 -11.74 -31.47
N SER A 519 28.22 -12.65 -32.02
CA SER A 519 27.86 -14.06 -32.19
C SER A 519 27.64 -14.77 -30.85
N GLN A 520 28.52 -14.56 -29.86
CA GLN A 520 28.33 -15.12 -28.53
C GLN A 520 27.05 -14.60 -27.85
N GLU A 521 26.71 -13.33 -28.04
CA GLU A 521 25.49 -12.77 -27.47
C GLU A 521 24.23 -13.33 -28.13
N LEU A 522 24.26 -13.62 -29.43
CA LEU A 522 23.15 -14.31 -30.12
C LEU A 522 22.94 -15.74 -29.61
N VAL A 523 24.02 -16.47 -29.26
CA VAL A 523 23.91 -17.79 -28.61
C VAL A 523 23.17 -17.66 -27.27
N ARG A 524 23.59 -16.72 -26.41
CA ARG A 524 22.92 -16.46 -25.13
C ARG A 524 21.45 -16.05 -25.33
N LEU A 525 21.17 -15.23 -26.34
CA LEU A 525 19.81 -14.82 -26.67
C LEU A 525 18.93 -16.03 -27.04
N ASP A 526 19.45 -16.95 -27.85
CA ASP A 526 18.75 -18.17 -28.22
C ASP A 526 18.54 -19.11 -27.00
N GLU A 527 19.51 -19.19 -26.07
CA GLU A 527 19.35 -19.89 -24.78
C GLU A 527 18.21 -19.30 -23.94
N PHE A 528 18.16 -17.97 -23.77
CA PHE A 528 17.10 -17.31 -22.99
C PHE A 528 15.73 -17.43 -23.65
N ARG A 529 15.66 -17.46 -25.00
CA ARG A 529 14.42 -17.70 -25.75
C ARG A 529 13.90 -19.13 -25.59
N ALA A 530 14.79 -20.10 -25.43
CA ALA A 530 14.43 -21.50 -25.20
C ALA A 530 13.93 -21.75 -23.77
N MET A 531 14.22 -20.87 -22.82
CA MET A 531 13.70 -20.98 -21.46
C MET A 531 12.20 -20.67 -21.41
N PRO A 532 11.41 -21.42 -20.61
CA PRO A 532 9.98 -21.15 -20.47
C PRO A 532 9.73 -19.73 -19.95
N ILE A 533 8.74 -19.07 -20.55
CA ILE A 533 8.21 -17.78 -20.12
C ILE A 533 7.41 -18.02 -18.84
N PRO A 534 7.67 -17.31 -17.74
CA PRO A 534 6.83 -17.39 -16.54
C PRO A 534 5.36 -17.11 -16.91
N PRO A 535 4.39 -17.93 -16.46
CA PRO A 535 2.99 -17.87 -16.90
C PRO A 535 2.26 -16.55 -16.57
N ASN A 536 2.87 -15.66 -15.77
CA ASN A 536 2.31 -14.41 -15.29
C ASN A 536 3.00 -13.15 -15.87
N LEU A 537 3.62 -13.24 -17.06
CA LEU A 537 4.12 -12.04 -17.75
C LEU A 537 2.98 -11.34 -18.51
N PRO A 538 2.58 -10.10 -18.15
CA PRO A 538 1.64 -9.31 -18.93
C PRO A 538 2.18 -9.09 -20.34
N SER A 539 1.39 -9.38 -21.37
CA SER A 539 1.82 -9.40 -22.78
C SER A 539 2.24 -8.03 -23.34
N ASP A 540 1.99 -6.95 -22.60
CA ASP A 540 2.16 -5.55 -23.00
C ASP A 540 3.44 -4.88 -22.46
N LEU A 541 4.28 -5.60 -21.69
CA LEU A 541 5.55 -5.03 -21.24
C LEU A 541 6.48 -4.69 -22.41
N PRO A 542 7.12 -3.49 -22.43
CA PRO A 542 8.18 -3.18 -23.37
C PRO A 542 9.29 -4.24 -23.41
N LEU A 543 9.56 -4.86 -22.26
CA LEU A 543 10.55 -5.94 -22.09
C LEU A 543 10.18 -7.25 -22.80
N LEU A 544 8.93 -7.43 -23.22
CA LEU A 544 8.45 -8.57 -24.01
C LEU A 544 8.43 -8.30 -25.52
N ARG A 545 8.55 -7.03 -25.94
CA ARG A 545 8.68 -6.73 -27.37
C ARG A 545 9.96 -7.37 -27.88
N PHE A 546 9.88 -8.02 -29.03
CA PHE A 546 11.03 -8.68 -29.63
C PHE A 546 11.02 -8.46 -31.13
N ASP A 547 12.05 -7.82 -31.64
CA ASP A 547 12.20 -7.50 -33.06
C ASP A 547 12.79 -8.69 -33.83
N ALA A 548 11.92 -9.64 -34.20
CA ALA A 548 12.32 -10.83 -34.96
C ALA A 548 12.91 -10.48 -36.35
N GLY A 549 12.48 -9.36 -36.94
CA GLY A 549 13.01 -8.87 -38.21
C GLY A 549 14.47 -8.46 -38.09
N ARG A 550 14.80 -7.67 -37.06
CA ARG A 550 16.18 -7.28 -36.73
C ARG A 550 17.05 -8.50 -36.41
N LEU A 551 16.54 -9.50 -35.70
CA LEU A 551 17.28 -10.74 -35.46
C LEU A 551 17.65 -11.42 -36.79
N LYS A 552 16.70 -11.55 -37.71
CA LYS A 552 16.93 -12.19 -39.01
C LYS A 552 17.99 -11.42 -39.81
N ALA A 553 17.84 -10.11 -39.94
CA ALA A 553 18.77 -9.25 -40.68
C ALA A 553 20.20 -9.30 -40.08
N LEU A 554 20.31 -9.30 -38.74
CA LEU A 554 21.60 -9.40 -38.06
C LEU A 554 22.29 -10.75 -38.32
N LYS A 555 21.54 -11.86 -38.25
CA LYS A 555 22.08 -13.20 -38.55
C LYS A 555 22.58 -13.30 -39.99
N GLU A 556 21.84 -12.75 -40.96
CA GLU A 556 22.24 -12.71 -42.37
C GLU A 556 23.50 -11.85 -42.59
N SER A 557 23.58 -10.70 -41.93
CA SER A 557 24.73 -9.78 -42.02
C SER A 557 26.02 -10.34 -41.38
N LEU A 558 25.89 -11.09 -40.28
CA LEU A 558 27.04 -11.81 -39.69
C LEU A 558 27.54 -12.91 -40.62
N GLN A 559 26.64 -13.66 -41.24
CA GLN A 559 27.02 -14.72 -42.19
C GLN A 559 27.74 -14.17 -43.43
N SER A 560 27.32 -13.02 -43.95
CA SER A 560 27.96 -12.41 -45.12
C SER A 560 29.36 -11.87 -44.81
N ARG A 561 29.61 -11.29 -43.63
CA ARG A 561 30.95 -10.86 -43.21
C ARG A 561 31.91 -12.01 -42.91
N CYS A 562 31.40 -13.14 -42.39
CA CYS A 562 32.22 -14.32 -42.12
C CYS A 562 32.79 -15.01 -43.37
N GLN A 563 32.26 -14.76 -44.57
CA GLN A 563 32.81 -15.32 -45.81
C GLN A 563 34.19 -14.73 -46.20
N GLY A 564 34.70 -13.71 -45.47
CA GLY A 564 35.98 -13.05 -45.77
C GLY A 564 37.11 -13.21 -44.73
N SER A 565 36.87 -13.74 -43.53
CA SER A 565 37.93 -13.93 -42.52
C SER A 565 37.54 -14.99 -41.47
N THR A 566 38.54 -15.70 -40.93
CA THR A 566 38.39 -16.75 -39.91
C THR A 566 37.78 -16.20 -38.62
N CYS A 567 36.46 -16.22 -38.52
CA CYS A 567 35.71 -16.07 -37.28
C CYS A 567 34.58 -17.11 -37.21
N TRP A 568 34.29 -17.51 -35.97
CA TRP A 568 33.48 -18.64 -35.55
C TRP A 568 32.20 -18.88 -36.38
N ASN A 569 32.01 -20.13 -36.81
CA ASN A 569 30.86 -20.59 -37.60
C ASN A 569 29.59 -20.59 -36.73
N TYR A 570 28.70 -19.61 -36.90
CA TYR A 570 27.31 -19.69 -36.43
C TYR A 570 26.53 -20.66 -37.35
N SER A 571 27.02 -21.90 -37.51
CA SER A 571 26.39 -22.89 -38.39
C SER A 571 25.56 -23.92 -37.61
N THR A 572 24.26 -23.92 -37.92
CA THR A 572 23.44 -25.13 -38.17
C THR A 572 23.09 -26.10 -37.04
N LYS A 573 23.30 -25.80 -35.75
CA LYS A 573 22.76 -26.66 -34.66
C LYS A 573 21.49 -26.17 -33.94
N HIS A 574 21.00 -24.96 -34.24
CA HIS A 574 19.80 -24.39 -33.60
C HIS A 574 18.68 -23.98 -34.57
N PHE A 575 18.73 -24.46 -35.81
CA PHE A 575 17.64 -24.35 -36.78
C PHE A 575 16.92 -25.70 -36.88
N HIS A 576 16.12 -26.06 -35.87
CA HIS A 576 15.02 -27.02 -36.00
C HIS A 576 13.94 -26.72 -34.96
#